data_AF-A0A0R2LYD1-F1
#
_entry.id   AF-A0A0R2LYD1-F1
#
_cell.length_a   1.000
_cell.length_b   1.000
_cell.length_c   1.000
_cell.angle_alpha   90.00
_cell.angle_beta   90.00
_cell.angle_gamma   90.00
#
_symmetry.space_group_name_H-M   'P 1'
#
loop_
_entity.id
_entity.type
_entity.pdbx_description
1 polymer ?
#
loop_
_entity_poly.entity_id
_entity_poly.type
_entity_poly.pdbx_seq_one_letter_code
_entity_poly.pdbx_strand_id
1 'polypeptide(L)' 'MMQKMPILPLVDRLVAGESVTLSTDVGQDVLIQPEVVEGRMTGNYLSSALPGVRYDDPRIILKETLTDFDERNITITSID' A
#
# COMPACT_ATOMS: atom_id res chain seq x y z
N MET A 1 11.18 9.29 11.40
CA MET A 1 12.42 8.56 11.03
C MET A 1 11.96 7.49 10.05
N MET A 2 12.27 7.61 8.76
CA MET A 2 11.72 6.69 7.74
C MET A 2 12.13 5.24 8.04
N GLN A 3 11.14 4.38 8.32
CA GLN A 3 11.35 2.96 8.48
C GLN A 3 11.82 2.40 7.12
N LYS A 4 12.99 1.73 7.08
CA LYS A 4 13.50 1.12 5.84
C LYS A 4 12.64 -0.10 5.49
N MET A 5 11.51 0.13 4.83
CA MET A 5 10.75 -0.94 4.21
C MET A 5 11.42 -1.42 2.93
N PRO A 6 11.43 -2.74 2.68
CA PRO A 6 11.86 -3.27 1.41
C PRO A 6 10.77 -2.99 0.35
N ILE A 7 10.75 -1.77 -0.20
CA ILE A 7 9.72 -1.34 -1.17
C ILE A 7 9.70 -2.24 -2.41
N LEU A 8 10.86 -2.70 -2.89
CA LEU A 8 10.95 -3.53 -4.10
C LEU A 8 10.17 -4.86 -3.99
N PRO A 9 10.35 -5.69 -2.96
CA PRO A 9 9.50 -6.87 -2.75
C PRO A 9 7.99 -6.59 -2.69
N LEU A 10 7.57 -5.46 -2.12
CA LEU A 10 6.14 -5.11 -2.06
C LEU A 10 5.60 -4.73 -3.43
N VAL A 11 6.40 -4.01 -4.22
CA VAL A 11 6.08 -3.68 -5.60
C VAL A 11 5.92 -4.96 -6.43
N ASP A 12 6.84 -5.91 -6.31
CA ASP A 12 6.78 -7.17 -7.07
C ASP A 12 5.50 -7.96 -6.77
N ARG A 13 5.09 -8.01 -5.50
CA ARG A 13 3.81 -8.63 -5.08
C ARG A 13 2.61 -7.94 -5.72
N LEU A 14 2.56 -6.61 -5.66
CA LEU A 14 1.47 -5.84 -6.27
C LEU A 14 1.41 -6.05 -7.79
N VAL A 15 2.55 -6.04 -8.48
CA VAL A 15 2.63 -6.30 -9.92
C VAL A 15 2.19 -7.73 -10.27
N ALA A 16 2.43 -8.69 -9.38
CA ALA A 16 1.96 -10.08 -9.52
C ALA A 16 0.44 -10.24 -9.29
N GLY A 17 -0.26 -9.17 -8.92
CA GLY A 17 -1.70 -9.21 -8.62
C GLY A 17 -2.02 -9.50 -7.16
N GLU A 18 -1.01 -9.60 -6.30
CA GLU A 18 -1.19 -9.84 -4.87
C GLU A 18 -1.50 -8.54 -4.12
N SER A 19 -2.09 -8.67 -2.93
CA SER A 19 -2.25 -7.57 -1.98
C SER A 19 -1.13 -7.56 -0.96
N VAL A 20 -0.88 -6.38 -0.37
CA VAL A 20 0.03 -6.16 0.76
C VAL A 20 -0.78 -5.60 1.92
N THR A 21 -0.64 -6.17 3.10
CA THR A 21 -1.24 -5.65 4.33
C THR A 21 -0.15 -5.06 5.22
N LEU A 22 -0.35 -3.82 5.66
CA LEU A 22 0.52 -3.12 6.60
C LEU A 22 -0.20 -3.01 7.94
N SER A 23 0.28 -3.74 8.96
CA SER A 23 -0.21 -3.57 10.33
C SER A 23 0.56 -2.44 11.01
N THR A 24 -0.13 -1.66 11.84
CA THR A 24 0.41 -0.45 12.46
C THR A 24 0.44 -0.53 13.98
N ASP A 25 1.21 0.36 14.61
CA ASP A 25 1.33 0.52 16.06
C ASP A 25 0.03 1.00 16.73
N VAL A 26 -0.85 1.63 15.95
CA VAL A 26 -2.19 2.04 16.38
C VAL A 26 -3.24 0.93 16.23
N GLY A 27 -2.83 -0.29 15.84
CA GLY A 27 -3.73 -1.43 15.67
C GLY A 27 -4.62 -1.37 14.43
N GLN A 28 -4.27 -0.53 13.46
CA GLN A 28 -4.93 -0.44 12.17
C GLN A 28 -4.19 -1.30 11.13
N ASP A 29 -4.94 -2.08 10.36
CA ASP A 29 -4.43 -2.75 9.16
C ASP A 29 -4.77 -1.93 7.91
N VAL A 30 -3.78 -1.73 7.06
CA VAL A 30 -3.92 -1.01 5.79
C VAL A 30 -3.63 -1.94 4.63
N LEU A 31 -4.62 -2.08 3.76
CA LEU A 31 -4.57 -2.93 2.59
C LEU A 31 -4.16 -2.10 1.38
N ILE A 32 -3.10 -2.54 0.70
CA ILE A 32 -2.68 -2.02 -0.60
C ILE A 32 -2.87 -3.15 -1.62
N GLN A 33 -3.58 -2.88 -2.69
CA GLN A 33 -3.95 -3.92 -3.66
C GLN A 33 -4.14 -3.36 -5.08
N PRO A 34 -3.99 -4.19 -6.11
CA PRO A 34 -4.45 -3.87 -7.44
C PRO A 34 -5.96 -3.62 -7.46
N GLU A 35 -6.38 -2.65 -8.26
CA GLU A 35 -7.80 -2.42 -8.51
C GLU A 35 -8.33 -3.48 -9.49
N VAL A 36 -9.38 -4.18 -9.07
CA VAL A 36 -10.09 -5.16 -9.88
C VAL A 36 -11.52 -4.66 -10.12
N VAL A 37 -11.88 -4.50 -11.39
CA VAL A 37 -13.23 -4.12 -11.82
C VAL A 37 -13.73 -5.19 -12.78
N GLU A 38 -14.92 -5.73 -12.51
CA GLU A 38 -15.52 -6.80 -13.31
C GLU A 38 -14.59 -8.03 -13.50
N GLY A 39 -13.82 -8.37 -12.46
CA GLY A 39 -12.89 -9.50 -12.47
C GLY A 39 -11.61 -9.27 -13.28
N ARG A 40 -11.33 -8.03 -13.71
CA ARG A 40 -10.12 -7.66 -14.45
C ARG A 40 -9.32 -6.61 -13.68
N MET A 41 -8.00 -6.78 -13.65
CA MET A 41 -7.10 -5.73 -13.17
C MET A 41 -7.22 -4.51 -14.09
N THR A 42 -7.44 -3.34 -13.51
CA THR A 42 -7.51 -2.08 -14.27
C THR A 42 -6.12 -1.53 -14.61
N GLY A 43 -5.08 -2.05 -13.95
CA GLY A 43 -3.72 -1.50 -13.97
C GLY A 43 -3.49 -0.45 -12.89
N ASN A 44 -4.52 -0.05 -12.15
CA ASN A 44 -4.38 0.84 -11.00
C ASN A 44 -4.17 0.05 -9.70
N TYR A 45 -3.70 0.76 -8.69
CA TYR A 45 -3.51 0.28 -7.33
C TYR A 45 -4.19 1.22 -6.34
N LEU A 46 -4.70 0.63 -5.26
CA LEU A 46 -5.49 1.28 -4.22
C LEU A 46 -4.84 1.06 -2.87
N SER A 47 -5.07 2.00 -1.95
CA SER A 47 -4.72 1.88 -0.54
C SER A 47 -5.96 2.19 0.31
N SER A 48 -6.24 1.37 1.32
CA SER A 48 -7.34 1.64 2.24
C SER A 48 -7.11 2.87 3.11
N ALA A 49 -5.86 3.33 3.25
CA ALA A 49 -5.53 4.59 3.91
C ALA A 49 -5.81 5.82 3.03
N LEU A 50 -5.90 5.66 1.70
CA LEU A 50 -6.08 6.75 0.75
C LEU A 50 -7.38 6.57 -0.07
N PRO A 51 -8.56 6.75 0.56
CA PRO A 51 -9.82 6.50 -0.11
C PRO A 51 -10.03 7.42 -1.32
N GLY A 52 -10.30 6.80 -2.47
CA GLY A 52 -10.54 7.52 -3.73
C GLY A 52 -9.29 7.84 -4.55
N VAL A 53 -8.09 7.63 -3.99
CA VAL A 53 -6.82 7.82 -4.70
C VAL A 53 -6.47 6.54 -5.47
N ARG A 54 -5.98 6.72 -6.70
CA ARG A 54 -5.59 5.65 -7.62
C ARG A 54 -4.29 6.04 -8.29
N TYR A 55 -3.37 5.09 -8.41
CA TYR A 55 -2.16 5.22 -9.21
C TYR A 55 -1.99 4.02 -10.11
N ASP A 56 -1.45 4.23 -11.30
CA ASP A 56 -1.07 3.19 -12.27
C ASP A 56 0.30 2.57 -11.97
N ASP A 57 1.03 3.13 -10.99
CA ASP A 57 2.33 2.64 -10.53
C ASP A 57 2.25 2.19 -9.06
N PRO A 58 2.57 0.92 -8.75
CA PRO A 58 2.54 0.40 -7.39
C PRO A 58 3.54 1.10 -6.46
N ARG A 59 4.64 1.65 -6.99
CA ARG A 59 5.62 2.41 -6.21
C ARG A 59 5.02 3.72 -5.71
N ILE A 60 4.16 4.35 -6.51
CA ILE A 60 3.56 5.62 -6.16
C ILE A 60 2.50 5.41 -5.08
N ILE A 61 1.59 4.43 -5.22
CA ILE A 61 0.58 4.18 -4.15
C ILE A 61 1.25 3.79 -2.82
N LEU A 62 2.34 3.02 -2.87
CA LEU A 62 3.13 2.69 -1.69
C LEU A 62 3.70 3.96 -1.08
N LYS A 63 4.44 4.76 -1.86
CA LYS A 63 5.03 6.02 -1.39
C LYS A 63 3.99 6.94 -0.73
N GLU A 64 2.85 7.15 -1.36
CA GLU A 64 1.81 8.04 -0.84
C GLU A 64 1.18 7.48 0.45
N THR A 65 0.98 6.16 0.53
CA THR A 65 0.47 5.52 1.77
C THR A 65 1.44 5.71 2.92
N LEU A 66 2.74 5.53 2.66
CA LEU A 66 3.78 5.72 3.67
C LEU A 66 3.94 7.19 4.07
N THR A 67 3.70 8.11 3.13
CA THR A 67 3.70 9.54 3.40
C THR A 67 2.54 9.92 4.32
N ASP A 68 1.32 9.39 4.09
CA ASP A 68 0.18 9.57 5.01
C ASP A 68 0.50 9.07 6.43
N PHE A 69 1.18 7.91 6.55
CA PHE A 69 1.59 7.40 7.86
C PHE A 69 2.60 8.32 8.54
N ASP A 70 3.61 8.79 7.82
CA ASP A 70 4.60 9.74 8.35
C ASP A 70 3.94 11.04 8.83
N GLU A 71 2.99 11.59 8.06
CA GLU A 71 2.23 12.80 8.44
C GLU A 71 1.38 12.59 9.70
N ARG A 72 0.89 11.36 9.91
CA ARG A 72 0.07 10.96 11.06
C ARG A 72 0.88 10.37 12.22
N ASN A 73 2.21 10.30 12.09
CA ASN A 73 3.12 9.64 13.04
C ASN A 73 2.76 8.18 13.34
N ILE A 74 2.28 7.45 12.33
CA ILE A 74 1.94 6.02 12.41
C ILE A 74 3.17 5.19 12.05
N THR A 75 3.42 4.14 12.82
CA THR A 75 4.54 3.21 12.59
C THR A 75 4.04 1.85 12.13
N ILE A 76 4.71 1.24 11.15
CA ILE A 76 4.37 -0.11 10.68
C ILE A 76 5.02 -1.13 11.61
N THR A 77 4.24 -2.11 12.05
CA THR A 77 4.67 -3.18 12.97
C THR A 77 4.81 -4.53 12.29
N SER A 78 4.00 -4.81 11.25
CA SER A 78 4.08 -6.02 10.43
C SER A 78 3.74 -5.73 8.97
N ILE A 79 4.20 -6.60 8.09
CA ILE A 79 3.84 -6.62 6.67
C ILE A 79 3.51 -8.05 6.29
N ASP A 80 2.29 -8.23 5.77
CA ASP A 80 1.75 -9.53 5.38
C ASP A 80 1.36 -9.56 3.91
#